data_AF-A0A644Z3E6-F1
#
_entry.id   AF-A0A644Z3E6-F1
#
_cell.length_a   1.000
_cell.length_b   1.000
_cell.length_c   1.000
_cell.angle_alpha   90.00
_cell.angle_beta   90.00
_cell.angle_gamma   90.00
#
_symmetry.space_group_name_H-M   'P 1'
#
loop_
_entity.id
_entity.type
_entity.pdbx_description
1 polymer ?
#
loop_
_entity_poly.entity_id
_entity_poly.type
_entity_poly.pdbx_seq_one_letter_code
_entity_poly.pdbx_strand_id
1 'polypeptide(L)'
;MRVISAVFKDTGTDVYVDSRTLIDYAFDNYYTQTIINKADYTKSKRIIFTKEKELLYEPEFNYKIVLEKGSKASENYNAEVNLDYDLPIKKGDTVGTLDVYNGKTLEKTINLVAKNDLNSVFGFITENTTVKYPVRLALASISLFIIFIMSRIIKKRKARRKKITR
;
A
#
# COMPACT_ATOMS: atom_id res chain seq x y z
N MET A 1 15.88 23.94 -0.59
CA MET A 1 16.40 23.04 0.46
C MET A 1 15.99 23.61 1.82
N ARG A 2 15.67 22.78 2.81
CA ARG A 2 15.45 23.23 4.20
C ARG A 2 16.60 22.70 5.05
N VAL A 3 17.23 23.59 5.81
CA VAL A 3 18.35 23.26 6.72
C VAL A 3 17.86 23.42 8.15
N ILE A 4 18.31 22.54 9.03
CA ILE A 4 18.10 22.61 10.47
C ILE A 4 19.49 22.51 11.11
N SER A 5 19.89 23.52 11.87
CA SER A 5 21.12 23.51 12.67
C SER A 5 20.75 23.48 14.16
N ALA A 6 21.57 22.78 14.95
CA ALA A 6 21.47 22.75 16.40
C ALA A 6 22.88 22.89 16.96
N VAL A 7 23.11 24.00 17.67
CA VAL A 7 24.40 24.34 18.30
C VAL A 7 24.22 24.26 19.81
N PHE A 8 25.14 23.59 20.49
CA PHE A 8 25.07 23.36 21.94
C PHE A 8 26.33 23.88 22.64
N LYS A 9 26.17 24.27 23.92
CA LYS A 9 27.24 24.77 24.81
C LYS A 9 27.93 26.05 24.32
N ASP A 10 27.18 26.89 23.62
CA ASP A 10 27.68 28.16 23.13
C ASP A 10 27.58 29.28 24.18
N THR A 11 28.35 30.35 24.02
CA THR A 11 28.43 31.45 24.96
C THR A 11 27.79 32.73 24.41
N GLY A 12 26.82 33.29 25.14
CA GLY A 12 26.24 34.59 24.78
C GLY A 12 25.57 34.61 23.41
N THR A 13 26.01 35.53 22.54
CA THR A 13 25.43 35.76 21.20
C THR A 13 26.00 34.84 20.11
N ASP A 14 27.04 34.09 20.43
CA ASP A 14 27.76 33.24 19.47
C ASP A 14 26.84 32.16 18.90
N VAL A 15 25.81 31.73 19.65
CA VAL A 15 24.78 30.78 19.19
C VAL A 15 24.12 31.19 17.89
N TYR A 16 23.93 32.49 17.67
CA TYR A 16 23.36 33.01 16.44
C TYR A 16 24.37 32.98 15.29
N VAL A 17 25.62 33.37 15.57
CA VAL A 17 26.71 33.40 14.58
C VAL A 17 27.04 31.98 14.12
N ASP A 18 27.17 31.04 15.04
CA ASP A 18 27.49 29.65 14.75
C ASP A 18 26.35 28.95 14.01
N SER A 19 25.11 29.16 14.46
CA SER A 19 23.93 28.62 13.76
C SER A 19 23.82 29.14 12.34
N ARG A 20 24.06 30.44 12.14
CA ARG A 20 24.07 31.06 10.80
C ARG A 20 25.20 30.52 9.94
N THR A 21 26.40 30.41 10.49
CA THR A 21 27.57 29.89 9.77
C THR A 21 27.32 28.47 9.27
N LEU A 22 26.70 27.59 10.08
CA LEU A 22 26.34 26.24 9.65
C LEU A 22 25.27 26.23 8.55
N ILE A 23 24.28 27.13 8.65
CA ILE A 23 23.21 27.25 7.65
C ILE A 23 23.78 27.77 6.32
N ASP A 24 24.59 28.83 6.36
CA ASP A 24 25.23 29.43 5.19
C ASP A 24 26.16 28.41 4.54
N TYR A 25 26.99 27.71 5.32
CA TYR A 25 27.82 26.61 4.81
C TYR A 25 27.01 25.53 4.09
N ALA A 26 25.87 25.11 4.66
CA ALA A 26 25.01 24.11 4.04
C ALA A 26 24.44 24.61 2.70
N PHE A 27 23.96 25.85 2.62
CA PHE A 27 23.45 26.43 1.38
C PHE A 27 24.54 26.73 0.34
N ASP A 28 25.75 27.05 0.78
CA ASP A 28 26.88 27.36 -0.09
C ASP A 28 27.48 26.11 -0.71
N ASN A 29 27.49 25.00 0.02
CA ASN A 29 28.16 23.78 -0.41
C ASN A 29 27.22 22.67 -0.88
N TYR A 30 25.93 22.72 -0.55
CA TYR A 30 24.99 21.64 -0.88
C TYR A 30 23.76 22.12 -1.64
N TYR A 31 23.14 21.20 -2.36
CA TYR A 31 21.84 21.38 -3.00
C TYR A 31 21.00 20.11 -2.85
N THR A 32 19.69 20.24 -3.12
CA THR A 32 18.76 19.11 -3.10
C THR A 32 18.33 18.77 -4.51
N GLN A 33 18.48 17.50 -4.90
CA GLN A 33 17.94 16.98 -6.16
C GLN A 33 16.72 16.09 -5.88
N THR A 34 15.66 16.26 -6.68
CA THR A 34 14.50 15.37 -6.63
C THR A 34 14.75 14.18 -7.54
N ILE A 35 14.75 12.97 -6.97
CA ILE A 35 14.92 11.72 -7.71
C ILE A 35 13.56 11.16 -8.10
N ILE A 36 12.60 11.21 -7.16
CA ILE A 36 11.21 10.82 -7.42
C ILE A 36 10.29 11.97 -7.04
N ASN A 37 9.57 12.49 -8.02
CA ASN A 37 8.49 13.45 -7.80
C ASN A 37 7.18 12.69 -7.68
N LYS A 38 6.45 12.89 -6.58
CA LYS A 38 5.19 12.19 -6.33
C LYS A 38 4.15 12.45 -7.42
N ALA A 39 4.08 13.69 -7.93
CA ALA A 39 3.09 14.08 -8.92
C ALA A 39 3.31 13.29 -10.22
N ASP A 40 4.56 13.22 -10.67
CA ASP A 40 4.98 12.52 -11.89
C ASP A 40 4.92 11.00 -11.73
N TYR A 41 4.94 10.49 -10.48
CA TYR A 41 4.87 9.07 -10.16
C TYR A 41 3.44 8.58 -9.85
N THR A 42 2.41 9.37 -10.18
CA THR A 42 1.03 8.87 -10.06
C THR A 42 0.82 7.75 -11.08
N LYS A 43 0.61 6.53 -10.59
CA LYS A 43 0.41 5.34 -11.41
C LYS A 43 -0.97 4.76 -11.18
N SER A 44 -1.40 3.93 -12.13
CA SER A 44 -2.67 3.23 -12.05
C SER A 44 -2.50 1.73 -12.15
N LYS A 45 -3.36 1.00 -11.44
CA LYS A 45 -3.46 -0.46 -11.50
C LYS A 45 -4.92 -0.85 -11.67
N ARG A 46 -5.23 -1.60 -12.72
CA ARG A 46 -6.55 -2.19 -12.90
C ARG A 46 -6.81 -3.26 -11.83
N ILE A 47 -7.95 -3.16 -11.15
CA ILE A 47 -8.40 -4.10 -10.12
C ILE A 47 -9.76 -4.65 -10.52
N ILE A 48 -9.91 -5.96 -10.40
CA ILE A 48 -11.15 -6.67 -10.72
C ILE A 48 -12.01 -6.70 -9.46
N PHE A 49 -13.33 -6.83 -9.63
CA PHE A 49 -14.29 -6.90 -8.53
C PHE A 49 -14.40 -5.62 -7.69
N THR A 50 -13.96 -4.49 -8.23
CA THR A 50 -14.22 -3.15 -7.69
C THR A 50 -15.17 -2.37 -8.60
N LYS A 51 -15.92 -1.42 -8.03
CA LYS A 51 -16.86 -0.59 -8.80
C LYS A 51 -16.11 0.38 -9.72
N GLU A 52 -15.00 0.91 -9.22
CA GLU A 52 -14.16 1.93 -9.84
C GLU A 52 -13.15 1.32 -10.84
N LYS A 53 -12.87 0.01 -10.74
CA LYS A 53 -12.03 -0.81 -11.65
C LYS A 53 -10.55 -0.46 -11.70
N GLU A 54 -10.13 0.65 -11.10
CA GLU A 54 -8.75 1.15 -11.17
C GLU A 54 -8.33 1.80 -9.86
N LEU A 55 -7.15 1.42 -9.37
CA LEU A 55 -6.46 2.03 -8.24
C LEU A 55 -5.45 3.05 -8.76
N LEU A 56 -5.65 4.31 -8.41
CA LEU A 56 -4.67 5.36 -8.58
C LEU A 56 -3.86 5.49 -7.29
N TYR A 57 -2.54 5.49 -7.39
CA TYR A 57 -1.65 5.59 -6.25
C TYR A 57 -0.43 6.45 -6.57
N GLU A 58 0.09 7.13 -5.54
CA GLU A 58 1.31 7.93 -5.63
C GLU A 58 2.15 7.74 -4.36
N PRO A 59 3.47 8.04 -4.39
CA PRO A 59 4.29 8.06 -3.18
C PRO A 59 3.82 9.12 -2.20
N GLU A 60 3.86 8.81 -0.90
CA GLU A 60 3.45 9.72 0.18
C GLU A 60 4.19 11.08 0.13
N PHE A 61 5.47 11.06 -0.27
CA PHE A 61 6.30 12.25 -0.43
C PHE A 61 7.30 12.10 -1.58
N ASN A 62 7.86 13.23 -2.03
CA ASN A 62 8.93 13.25 -3.03
C ASN A 62 10.22 12.67 -2.44
N TYR A 63 10.87 11.75 -3.15
CA TYR A 63 12.21 11.32 -2.78
C TYR A 63 13.24 12.33 -3.28
N LYS A 64 13.99 12.91 -2.33
CA LYS A 64 15.01 13.91 -2.59
C LYS A 64 16.30 13.53 -1.88
N ILE A 65 17.43 13.78 -2.54
CA ILE A 65 18.76 13.58 -1.98
C ILE A 65 19.48 14.92 -1.85
N VAL A 66 20.42 14.99 -0.91
CA VAL A 66 21.30 16.14 -0.72
C VAL A 66 22.65 15.81 -1.32
N LEU A 67 23.18 16.73 -2.13
CA LEU A 67 24.42 16.57 -2.88
C LEU A 67 25.29 17.81 -2.71
N GLU A 68 26.61 17.62 -2.77
CA GLU A 68 27.55 18.73 -2.81
C GLU A 68 27.44 19.48 -4.15
N LYS A 69 27.55 20.80 -4.14
CA LYS A 69 27.54 21.59 -5.37
C LYS A 69 28.70 21.16 -6.27
N GLY A 70 28.39 21.00 -7.55
CA GLY A 70 29.33 20.46 -8.54
C GLY A 70 29.30 18.93 -8.67
N SER A 71 28.77 18.21 -7.68
CA SER A 71 28.48 16.78 -7.81
C SER A 71 27.14 16.55 -8.53
N LYS A 72 26.98 15.36 -9.12
CA LYS A 72 25.74 14.92 -9.77
C LYS A 72 25.19 13.69 -9.05
N ALA A 73 23.87 13.54 -9.06
CA ALA A 73 23.24 12.29 -8.63
C ALA A 73 23.74 11.12 -9.48
N SER A 74 23.74 9.92 -8.90
CA SER A 74 23.91 8.68 -9.63
C SER A 74 22.86 8.58 -10.75
N GLU A 75 23.25 8.04 -11.91
CA GLU A 75 22.31 7.77 -13.01
C GLU A 75 21.58 6.43 -12.82
N ASN A 76 21.98 5.62 -11.82
CA ASN A 76 21.47 4.27 -11.61
C ASN A 76 20.28 4.20 -10.64
N TYR A 77 19.49 5.28 -10.54
CA TYR A 77 18.31 5.27 -9.69
C TYR A 77 17.18 4.48 -10.35
N ASN A 78 16.64 3.51 -9.64
CA ASN A 78 15.45 2.75 -10.05
C ASN A 78 14.46 2.64 -8.88
N ALA A 79 13.18 2.44 -9.21
CA ALA A 79 12.13 2.38 -8.21
C ALA A 79 11.19 1.20 -8.51
N GLU A 80 10.98 0.35 -7.51
CA GLU A 80 10.15 -0.85 -7.59
C GLU A 80 8.88 -0.67 -6.77
N VAL A 81 7.74 -1.03 -7.37
CA VAL A 81 6.42 -0.87 -6.76
C VAL A 81 5.97 -2.22 -6.21
N ASN A 82 5.69 -2.25 -4.91
CA ASN A 82 5.17 -3.41 -4.21
C ASN A 82 3.78 -3.06 -3.67
N LEU A 83 2.73 -3.50 -4.36
CA LEU A 83 1.34 -3.23 -3.94
C LEU A 83 0.87 -4.30 -2.96
N ASP A 84 0.33 -3.86 -1.83
CA ASP A 84 -0.27 -4.71 -0.80
C ASP A 84 -1.48 -3.96 -0.24
N TYR A 85 -2.67 -4.47 -0.53
CA TYR A 85 -3.93 -3.80 -0.18
C TYR A 85 -5.07 -4.79 -0.03
N ASP A 86 -6.01 -4.45 0.86
CA ASP A 86 -7.28 -5.12 1.05
C ASP A 86 -8.43 -4.18 0.69
N LEU A 87 -9.51 -4.74 0.12
CA LEU A 87 -10.73 -3.97 -0.16
C LEU A 87 -11.65 -3.92 1.09
N PRO A 88 -12.37 -2.80 1.30
CA PRO A 88 -12.36 -1.57 0.52
C PRO A 88 -11.15 -0.67 0.85
N ILE A 89 -10.71 0.12 -0.13
CA ILE A 89 -9.63 1.12 0.01
C ILE A 89 -10.25 2.52 0.00
N LYS A 90 -9.81 3.38 0.91
CA LYS A 90 -10.15 4.81 0.89
C LYS A 90 -8.98 5.63 0.36
N LYS A 91 -9.31 6.76 -0.25
CA LYS A 91 -8.34 7.78 -0.62
C LYS A 91 -7.56 8.19 0.63
N GLY A 92 -6.24 8.17 0.53
CA GLY A 92 -5.34 8.41 1.66
C GLY A 92 -4.83 7.14 2.34
N ASP A 93 -5.41 5.98 2.07
CA ASP A 93 -4.93 4.72 2.63
C ASP A 93 -3.59 4.32 1.99
N THR A 94 -2.72 3.69 2.79
CA THR A 94 -1.51 3.05 2.29
C THR A 94 -1.89 1.76 1.55
N VAL A 95 -1.42 1.62 0.30
CA VAL A 95 -1.74 0.51 -0.61
C VAL A 95 -0.50 -0.25 -1.10
N GLY A 96 0.61 -0.06 -0.40
CA GLY A 96 1.89 -0.70 -0.71
C GLY A 96 3.08 0.23 -0.46
N THR A 97 4.21 -0.12 -1.07
CA THR A 97 5.46 0.60 -0.96
C THR A 97 6.14 0.82 -2.31
N LEU A 98 6.97 1.86 -2.33
CA LEU A 98 7.90 2.19 -3.40
C LEU A 98 9.31 2.07 -2.84
N ASP A 99 10.04 1.05 -3.31
CA ASP A 99 11.43 0.82 -2.94
C ASP A 99 12.34 1.52 -3.94
N VAL A 100 13.16 2.44 -3.44
CA VAL A 100 14.07 3.27 -4.23
C VAL A 100 15.48 2.76 -4.06
N TYR A 101 16.09 2.40 -5.18
CA TYR A 101 17.43 1.83 -5.24
C TYR A 101 18.38 2.76 -5.98
N ASN A 102 19.65 2.71 -5.57
CA ASN A 102 20.76 3.28 -6.31
C ASN A 102 21.71 2.13 -6.69
N GLY A 103 21.62 1.69 -7.94
CA GLY A 103 22.24 0.45 -8.37
C GLY A 103 21.61 -0.76 -7.67
N LYS A 104 22.35 -1.41 -6.76
CA LYS A 104 21.88 -2.59 -6.01
C LYS A 104 21.49 -2.29 -4.57
N THR A 105 21.72 -1.08 -4.11
CA THR A 105 21.51 -0.69 -2.72
C THR A 105 20.13 -0.08 -2.56
N LEU A 106 19.32 -0.61 -1.66
CA LEU A 106 18.07 0.01 -1.24
C LEU A 106 18.39 1.25 -0.39
N GLU A 107 18.03 2.44 -0.88
CA GLU A 107 18.23 3.69 -0.14
C GLU A 107 17.00 4.07 0.69
N LYS A 108 15.80 3.82 0.15
CA LYS A 108 14.56 4.24 0.82
C LYS A 108 13.36 3.38 0.41
N THR A 109 12.51 3.10 1.39
CA THR A 109 11.14 2.61 1.17
C THR A 109 10.16 3.73 1.50
N ILE A 110 9.22 4.00 0.60
CA ILE A 110 8.21 5.06 0.73
C ILE A 110 6.83 4.43 0.61
N ASN A 111 5.89 4.80 1.47
CA ASN A 111 4.51 4.33 1.34
C ASN A 111 3.88 4.83 0.03
N LEU A 112 3.09 3.97 -0.61
CA LEU A 112 2.22 4.35 -1.71
C LEU A 112 0.82 4.60 -1.15
N VAL A 113 0.23 5.73 -1.50
CA VAL A 113 -1.03 6.22 -0.98
C VAL A 113 -2.09 6.25 -2.08
N ALA A 114 -3.28 5.77 -1.79
CA ALA A 114 -4.42 5.77 -2.71
C ALA A 114 -4.92 7.19 -3.01
N LYS A 115 -5.21 7.47 -4.28
CA LYS A 115 -5.73 8.75 -4.76
C LYS A 115 -7.25 8.76 -4.99
N ASN A 116 -7.85 7.58 -4.98
CA ASN A 116 -9.28 7.35 -5.11
C ASN A 116 -9.75 6.24 -4.16
N ASP A 117 -11.05 6.24 -3.88
CA ASP A 117 -11.71 5.16 -3.15
C ASP A 117 -11.93 3.97 -4.08
N LEU A 118 -11.76 2.75 -3.56
CA LEU A 118 -12.10 1.51 -4.26
C LEU A 118 -13.00 0.66 -3.38
N ASN A 119 -14.21 0.45 -3.87
CA ASN A 119 -15.23 -0.32 -3.19
C ASN A 119 -15.40 -1.67 -3.88
N SER A 120 -15.54 -2.72 -3.08
CA SER A 120 -15.89 -4.04 -3.62
C SER A 120 -17.27 -4.00 -4.27
N VAL A 121 -17.41 -4.66 -5.43
CA VAL A 121 -18.73 -4.89 -6.07
C VAL A 121 -19.65 -5.68 -5.12
N PHE A 122 -19.07 -6.53 -4.27
CA PHE A 122 -19.79 -7.32 -3.27
C PHE A 122 -19.85 -6.65 -1.88
N GLY A 123 -19.39 -5.39 -1.75
CA GLY A 123 -19.34 -4.69 -0.46
C GLY A 123 -20.70 -4.65 0.26
N PHE A 124 -21.80 -4.59 -0.50
CA PHE A 124 -23.15 -4.66 0.06
C PHE A 124 -23.46 -5.96 0.81
N ILE A 125 -22.81 -7.08 0.44
CA ILE A 125 -22.95 -8.39 1.10
C ILE A 125 -21.92 -8.53 2.22
N THR A 126 -20.68 -8.11 1.98
CA THR A 126 -19.53 -8.45 2.83
C THR A 126 -19.27 -7.45 3.95
N GLU A 127 -19.59 -6.17 3.72
CA GLU A 127 -19.25 -5.06 4.63
C GLU A 127 -20.46 -4.64 5.48
N ASN A 128 -21.69 -4.74 4.96
CA ASN A 128 -22.90 -4.40 5.74
C ASN A 128 -23.27 -5.52 6.73
N THR A 129 -23.13 -5.26 8.02
CA THR A 129 -23.44 -6.20 9.11
C THR A 129 -24.88 -6.74 9.05
N THR A 130 -25.84 -5.91 8.66
CA THR A 130 -27.27 -6.28 8.57
C THR A 130 -27.53 -7.34 7.50
N VAL A 131 -26.74 -7.33 6.42
CA VAL A 131 -26.87 -8.26 5.29
C VAL A 131 -25.91 -9.45 5.42
N LYS A 132 -24.74 -9.23 6.01
CA LYS A 132 -23.68 -10.24 6.17
C LYS A 132 -24.10 -11.48 6.95
N TYR A 133 -24.73 -11.29 8.11
CA TYR A 133 -25.15 -12.40 8.97
C TYR A 133 -26.26 -13.27 8.34
N PRO A 134 -27.36 -12.72 7.80
CA PRO A 134 -28.38 -13.54 7.17
C PRO A 134 -27.87 -14.28 5.93
N VAL A 135 -26.98 -13.68 5.12
CA VAL A 135 -26.37 -14.38 3.97
C VAL A 135 -25.52 -15.57 4.42
N ARG A 136 -24.71 -15.41 5.48
CA ARG A 136 -23.94 -16.54 6.05
C ARG A 136 -24.85 -17.67 6.54
N LEU A 137 -25.96 -17.33 7.19
CA LEU A 137 -26.90 -18.30 7.74
C LEU A 137 -27.65 -19.06 6.64
N ALA A 138 -28.00 -18.37 5.55
CA ALA A 138 -28.58 -18.99 4.36
C ALA A 138 -27.60 -19.98 3.70
N LEU A 139 -26.32 -19.60 3.53
CA LEU A 139 -25.29 -20.48 2.97
C LEU A 139 -25.06 -21.73 3.82
N ALA A 140 -25.03 -21.59 5.15
CA ALA A 140 -24.91 -22.73 6.07
C ALA A 140 -26.13 -23.68 5.96
N SER A 141 -27.33 -23.12 5.82
CA SER A 141 -28.56 -23.87 5.66
C SER A 141 -28.61 -24.65 4.33
N ILE A 142 -28.17 -24.03 3.24
CA ILE A 142 -28.05 -24.69 1.92
C ILE A 142 -27.05 -25.85 1.98
N SER A 143 -25.90 -25.66 2.63
CA SER A 143 -24.90 -26.71 2.81
C SER A 143 -25.47 -27.91 3.58
N LEU A 144 -26.18 -27.66 4.69
CA LEU A 144 -26.86 -28.70 5.46
C LEU A 144 -27.92 -29.44 4.62
N PHE A 145 -28.67 -28.72 3.78
CA PHE A 145 -29.67 -29.31 2.91
C PHE A 145 -29.06 -30.21 1.84
N ILE A 146 -27.93 -29.81 1.24
CA ILE A 146 -27.17 -30.64 0.29
C ILE A 146 -26.67 -31.92 0.96
N ILE A 147 -26.10 -31.80 2.17
CA ILE A 147 -25.65 -32.95 2.97
C ILE A 147 -26.83 -33.88 3.27
N PHE A 148 -28.00 -33.33 3.62
CA PHE A 148 -29.21 -34.10 3.88
C PHE A 148 -29.69 -34.87 2.64
N ILE A 149 -29.75 -34.23 1.46
CA ILE A 149 -30.09 -34.88 0.20
C ILE A 149 -29.09 -36.00 -0.12
N MET A 150 -27.80 -35.73 -0.02
CA MET A 150 -26.74 -36.72 -0.25
C MET A 150 -26.88 -37.93 0.68
N SER A 151 -27.16 -37.70 1.98
CA SER A 151 -27.37 -38.77 2.95
C SER A 151 -28.55 -39.68 2.59
N ARG A 152 -29.65 -39.10 2.09
CA ARG A 152 -30.85 -39.82 1.61
C ARG A 152 -30.54 -40.65 0.37
N ILE A 153 -29.79 -40.09 -0.58
CA ILE A 153 -29.38 -40.80 -1.81
C ILE A 153 -28.47 -41.98 -1.47
N ILE A 154 -27.47 -41.78 -0.60
CA ILE A 154 -26.54 -42.84 -0.17
C ILE A 154 -27.29 -43.97 0.57
N LYS A 155 -28.21 -43.66 1.49
CA LYS A 155 -29.03 -44.66 2.18
C LYS A 155 -29.88 -45.47 1.20
N LYS A 156 -30.54 -44.82 0.23
CA LYS A 156 -31.30 -45.51 -0.83
C LYS A 156 -30.40 -46.43 -1.69
N ARG A 157 -29.22 -45.97 -2.08
CA ARG A 157 -28.26 -46.77 -2.86
C ARG A 157 -27.76 -48.00 -2.08
N LYS A 158 -27.43 -47.86 -0.78
CA LYS A 158 -27.04 -48.99 0.08
C LYS A 158 -28.17 -50.01 0.26
N ALA A 159 -29.41 -49.57 0.43
CA ALA A 159 -30.57 -50.46 0.54
C ALA A 159 -30.85 -51.26 -0.74
N ARG A 160 -30.67 -50.65 -1.92
CA ARG A 160 -30.81 -51.35 -3.21
C ARG A 160 -29.71 -52.41 -3.41
N ARG A 161 -28.46 -52.11 -3.05
CA ARG A 161 -27.35 -53.08 -3.14
C ARG A 161 -27.59 -54.31 -2.26
N LYS A 162 -28.12 -54.15 -1.04
CA LYS A 162 -28.47 -55.28 -0.15
C LYS A 162 -29.59 -56.19 -0.68
N LYS A 163 -30.46 -55.70 -1.58
CA LYS A 163 -31.54 -56.51 -2.19
C LYS A 163 -31.09 -57.32 -3.41
N ILE A 164 -29.94 -56.99 -4.01
CA ILE A 164 -29.40 -57.68 -5.20
C ILE A 164 -28.50 -58.86 -4.79
N THR A 165 -28.04 -58.90 -3.53
CA THR A 165 -27.15 -59.95 -2.98
C THR A 165 -27.90 -60.97 -2.11
N ARG A 166 -29.23 -61.00 -2.17
CA ARG A 166 -30.10 -61.99 -1.53
C ARG A 166 -30.96 -62.64 -2.61
#